data_AF-A0AAW1NVI4-F1
#
_entry.id   AF-A0AAW1NVI4-F1
#
_cell.length_a   1.000
_cell.length_b   1.000
_cell.length_c   1.000
_cell.angle_alpha   90.00
_cell.angle_beta   90.00
_cell.angle_gamma   90.00
#
_symmetry.space_group_name_H-M   'P 1'
#
loop_
_entity.id
_entity.type
_entity.pdbx_description
1 polymer ?
#
loop_
_entity_poly.entity_id
_entity_poly.type
_entity_poly.pdbx_seq_one_letter_code
_entity_poly.pdbx_strand_id
1 'polypeptide(L)'
;MTSLGWCDHETKLLQGVWELHKHRPLWRRFFNVDVFILLVGWLVWVLILWQIRLSAEHSTSFDPYEVLQVSRSASKADIARAFRKLSQLYHPDKPSDPRAHKYFAEIVTAAYNMLTDPMARRHCSLSKRPNAPQ
;
A
#
# COMPACT_ATOMS: atom_id res chain seq x y z
N MET A 1 22.10 56.24 -70.35
CA MET A 1 22.24 56.65 -68.93
C MET A 1 21.09 55.99 -68.17
N THR A 2 21.23 54.70 -67.87
CA THR A 2 21.69 54.11 -66.59
C THR A 2 20.59 54.07 -65.54
N SER A 3 20.03 52.88 -65.35
CA SER A 3 19.42 52.36 -64.12
C SER A 3 18.32 51.39 -64.54
N LEU A 4 18.56 50.07 -64.40
CA LEU A 4 17.55 49.01 -64.17
C LEU A 4 18.23 47.63 -64.35
N GLY A 5 19.39 47.46 -63.69
CA GLY A 5 20.16 46.21 -63.67
C GLY A 5 20.28 45.60 -62.28
N TRP A 6 19.36 45.90 -61.36
CA TRP A 6 19.43 45.53 -59.95
C TRP A 6 18.14 44.89 -59.43
N CYS A 7 17.56 43.93 -60.18
CA CYS A 7 16.38 43.21 -59.70
C CYS A 7 16.27 41.76 -60.20
N ASP A 8 17.39 41.05 -60.39
CA ASP A 8 17.32 39.64 -60.83
C ASP A 8 18.39 38.70 -60.22
N HIS A 9 19.18 39.18 -59.24
CA HIS A 9 20.25 38.35 -58.66
C HIS A 9 19.98 37.83 -57.24
N GLU A 10 18.94 38.34 -56.57
CA GLU A 10 18.62 38.00 -55.17
C GLU A 10 17.63 36.81 -55.06
N THR A 11 16.89 36.51 -56.14
CA THR A 11 15.84 35.48 -56.16
C THR A 11 16.38 34.06 -56.28
N LYS A 12 17.60 33.87 -56.80
CA LYS A 12 18.22 32.55 -56.97
C LYS A 12 18.81 31.96 -55.69
N LEU A 13 19.16 32.79 -54.71
CA LEU A 13 19.69 32.31 -53.42
C LEU A 13 18.58 31.82 -52.49
N LEU A 14 17.37 32.37 -52.61
CA LEU A 14 16.23 31.99 -51.76
C LEU A 14 15.57 30.68 -52.22
N GLN A 15 15.68 30.29 -53.49
CA GLN A 15 15.08 29.03 -53.97
C GLN A 15 15.87 27.78 -53.56
N GLY A 16 17.19 27.88 -53.33
CA GLY A 16 18.03 26.74 -52.92
C GLY A 16 17.93 26.37 -51.42
N VAL A 17 17.56 27.31 -50.56
CA VAL A 17 17.48 27.10 -49.10
C VAL A 17 16.19 26.37 -48.69
N TRP A 18 15.13 26.44 -49.51
CA TRP A 18 13.83 25.83 -49.21
C TRP A 18 13.76 24.30 -49.42
N GLU A 19 14.74 23.67 -50.08
CA GLU A 19 14.73 22.21 -50.34
C GLU A 19 15.43 21.38 -49.26
N LEU A 20 16.30 21.97 -48.42
CA LEU A 20 17.05 21.25 -47.38
C LEU A 20 16.28 21.05 -46.06
N HIS A 21 15.15 21.73 -45.88
CA HIS A 21 14.38 21.70 -44.62
C HIS A 21 13.10 20.84 -44.69
N LYS A 22 12.97 20.00 -45.73
CA LYS A 22 11.84 19.07 -45.91
C LYS A 22 12.14 17.69 -45.31
N HIS A 23 12.83 17.66 -44.17
CA HIS A 23 12.98 16.43 -43.39
C HIS A 23 11.63 16.08 -42.76
N ARG A 24 10.99 15.09 -43.39
CA ARG A 24 9.69 14.55 -43.03
C ARG A 24 9.65 14.12 -41.56
N PRO A 25 8.67 14.55 -40.75
CA PRO A 25 8.47 13.95 -39.44
C PRO A 25 7.96 12.52 -39.63
N LEU A 26 8.81 11.54 -39.29
CA LEU A 26 8.55 10.09 -39.23
C LEU A 26 7.47 9.68 -38.18
N TRP A 27 6.69 10.62 -37.68
CA TRP A 27 5.94 10.48 -36.42
C TRP A 27 4.50 9.97 -36.58
N ARG A 28 3.97 9.86 -37.81
CA ARG A 28 2.55 9.51 -38.02
C ARG A 28 2.17 8.05 -37.74
N ARG A 29 3.14 7.14 -37.59
CA ARG A 29 2.86 5.70 -37.30
C ARG A 29 3.00 5.33 -35.82
N PHE A 30 3.73 6.10 -35.02
CA PHE A 30 4.03 5.76 -33.63
C PHE A 30 2.97 6.27 -32.64
N PHE A 31 2.32 7.40 -32.95
CA PHE A 31 1.34 8.05 -32.07
C PHE A 31 0.20 7.16 -31.57
N ASN A 32 -0.25 6.16 -32.33
CA ASN A 32 -1.39 5.33 -31.92
C ASN A 32 -0.98 4.18 -30.97
N VAL A 33 0.18 3.57 -31.20
CA VAL A 33 0.66 2.46 -30.36
C VAL A 33 1.21 3.01 -29.04
N ASP A 34 1.89 4.15 -29.10
CA ASP A 34 2.39 4.82 -27.89
C ASP A 34 1.24 5.28 -26.99
N VAL A 35 0.17 5.85 -27.56
CA VAL A 35 -1.03 6.22 -26.79
C VAL A 35 -1.75 4.99 -26.23
N PHE A 36 -1.82 3.90 -26.99
CA PHE A 36 -2.41 2.65 -26.51
C PHE A 36 -1.63 2.07 -25.31
N ILE A 37 -0.30 2.05 -25.37
CA ILE A 37 0.57 1.58 -24.28
C ILE A 37 0.40 2.47 -23.04
N LEU A 38 0.32 3.79 -23.21
CA LEU A 38 0.10 4.73 -22.11
C LEU A 38 -1.27 4.57 -21.45
N LEU A 39 -2.34 4.36 -22.23
CA LEU A 39 -3.70 4.13 -21.71
C LEU A 39 -3.82 2.80 -20.98
N VAL A 40 -3.28 1.72 -21.55
CA VAL A 40 -3.26 0.40 -20.92
C VAL A 40 -2.41 0.43 -19.64
N GLY A 41 -1.24 1.06 -19.69
CA GLY A 41 -0.39 1.24 -18.52
C GLY A 41 -1.05 2.05 -17.41
N TRP A 42 -1.76 3.13 -17.75
CA TRP A 42 -2.50 3.95 -16.80
C TRP A 42 -3.68 3.19 -16.17
N LEU A 43 -4.46 2.43 -16.95
CA LEU A 43 -5.54 1.59 -16.45
C LEU A 43 -5.03 0.49 -15.51
N VAL A 44 -3.91 -0.15 -15.86
CA VAL A 44 -3.25 -1.15 -15.00
C VAL A 44 -2.76 -0.50 -13.71
N TRP A 45 -2.17 0.70 -13.77
CA TRP A 45 -1.71 1.44 -12.59
C TRP A 45 -2.87 1.83 -11.66
N VAL A 46 -3.99 2.31 -12.22
CA VAL A 46 -5.21 2.60 -11.46
C VAL A 46 -5.79 1.33 -10.84
N LEU A 47 -5.79 0.21 -11.56
CA LEU A 47 -6.27 -1.08 -11.07
C LEU A 47 -5.37 -1.64 -9.95
N ILE A 48 -4.05 -1.46 -10.04
CA ILE A 48 -3.09 -1.81 -8.99
C ILE A 48 -3.30 -0.93 -7.76
N LEU A 49 -3.49 0.39 -7.93
CA LEU A 49 -3.78 1.28 -6.81
C LEU A 49 -5.13 0.98 -6.16
N TRP A 50 -6.12 0.56 -6.94
CA TRP A 50 -7.40 0.07 -6.43
C TRP A 50 -7.27 -1.25 -5.67
N GLN A 51 -6.46 -2.19 -6.15
CA GLN A 51 -6.07 -3.43 -5.45
C GLN A 51 -5.40 -3.14 -4.09
N ILE A 52 -4.53 -2.14 -4.03
CA ILE A 52 -3.89 -1.72 -2.77
C ILE A 52 -4.90 -1.09 -1.82
N ARG A 53 -5.85 -0.28 -2.32
CA ARG A 53 -6.93 0.31 -1.50
C ARG A 53 -7.86 -0.74 -0.90
N LEU A 54 -8.15 -1.82 -1.62
CA LEU A 54 -9.01 -2.91 -1.12
C LEU A 54 -8.34 -3.74 0.00
N SER A 55 -7.01 -3.71 0.07
CA SER A 55 -6.26 -4.55 1.01
C SER A 55 -6.16 -3.94 2.43
N ALA A 56 -6.68 -2.72 2.65
CA ALA A 56 -6.59 -2.02 3.92
C ALA A 56 -7.66 -2.43 4.97
N GLU A 57 -8.60 -3.30 4.63
CA GLU A 57 -9.79 -3.55 5.46
C GLU A 57 -9.78 -4.86 6.28
N HIS A 58 -8.63 -5.53 6.41
CA HIS A 58 -8.45 -6.58 7.43
C HIS A 58 -7.60 -6.06 8.60
N SER A 59 -8.00 -4.93 9.19
CA SER A 59 -7.63 -4.64 10.57
C SER A 59 -8.71 -5.26 11.48
N THR A 60 -8.71 -6.59 11.58
CA THR A 60 -9.38 -7.25 12.72
C THR A 60 -8.84 -6.58 13.97
N SER A 61 -9.70 -5.84 14.66
CA SER A 61 -9.37 -5.14 15.90
C SER A 61 -8.80 -6.17 16.88
N PHE A 62 -7.48 -6.25 16.96
CA PHE A 62 -6.78 -7.18 17.82
C PHE A 62 -6.95 -6.71 19.26
N ASP A 63 -7.95 -7.23 19.96
CA ASP A 63 -8.15 -6.96 21.37
C ASP A 63 -7.34 -7.98 22.20
N PRO A 64 -6.21 -7.58 22.81
CA PRO A 64 -5.38 -8.49 23.57
C PRO A 64 -6.11 -9.06 24.80
N TYR A 65 -7.14 -8.38 25.31
CA TYR A 65 -7.96 -8.88 26.42
C TYR A 65 -8.88 -10.02 25.99
N GLU A 66 -9.44 -9.93 24.77
CA GLU A 66 -10.30 -10.95 24.18
C GLU A 66 -9.50 -12.21 23.83
N VAL A 67 -8.29 -12.04 23.28
CA VAL A 67 -7.36 -13.15 22.97
C VAL A 67 -6.99 -13.95 24.22
N LEU A 68 -6.69 -13.26 25.33
CA LEU A 68 -6.36 -13.90 26.61
C LEU A 68 -7.59 -14.32 27.42
N GLN A 69 -8.80 -14.00 26.94
CA GLN A 69 -10.09 -14.22 27.64
C GLN A 69 -10.11 -13.65 29.06
N VAL A 70 -9.52 -12.48 29.24
CA VAL A 70 -9.42 -11.79 30.54
C VAL A 70 -10.19 -10.48 30.52
N SER A 71 -10.74 -10.09 31.68
CA SER A 71 -11.35 -8.77 31.82
C SER A 71 -10.32 -7.66 31.59
N ARG A 72 -10.75 -6.51 31.08
CA ARG A 72 -9.91 -5.30 30.99
C ARG A 72 -9.42 -4.80 32.35
N SER A 73 -10.15 -5.13 33.42
CA SER A 73 -9.78 -4.86 34.82
C SER A 73 -8.84 -5.91 35.42
N ALA A 74 -8.49 -6.97 34.69
CA ALA A 74 -7.68 -8.07 35.22
C ALA A 74 -6.29 -7.59 35.64
N SER A 75 -5.80 -8.08 36.78
CA SER A 75 -4.46 -7.75 37.27
C SER A 75 -3.37 -8.37 36.38
N LYS A 76 -2.13 -7.91 36.52
CA LYS A 76 -0.98 -8.56 35.84
C LYS A 76 -0.87 -10.05 36.22
N ALA A 77 -1.23 -10.40 37.45
CA ALA A 77 -1.23 -11.78 37.92
C ALA A 77 -2.27 -12.64 37.20
N ASP A 78 -3.46 -12.08 36.93
CA ASP A 78 -4.53 -12.78 36.20
C ASP A 78 -4.16 -13.01 34.74
N ILE A 79 -3.52 -12.02 34.09
CA ILE A 79 -3.01 -12.12 32.72
C ILE A 79 -1.96 -13.23 32.62
N ALA A 80 -1.00 -13.27 33.56
CA ALA A 80 0.01 -14.32 33.62
C ALA A 80 -0.62 -15.71 33.87
N ARG A 81 -1.67 -15.79 34.67
CA ARG A 81 -2.40 -17.05 34.93
C ARG A 81 -3.15 -17.53 33.68
N ALA A 82 -3.80 -16.63 32.95
CA ALA A 82 -4.49 -16.94 31.70
C ALA A 82 -3.51 -17.40 30.62
N PHE A 83 -2.38 -16.72 30.46
CA PHE A 83 -1.31 -17.11 29.54
C PHE A 83 -0.80 -18.53 29.80
N ARG A 84 -0.54 -18.88 31.08
CA ARG A 84 -0.11 -20.23 31.46
C ARG A 84 -1.14 -21.31 31.10
N LYS A 85 -2.44 -21.03 31.29
CA LYS A 85 -3.53 -21.94 30.91
C LYS A 85 -3.57 -22.17 29.39
N LEU A 86 -3.45 -21.10 28.60
CA LEU A 86 -3.44 -21.18 27.14
C LEU A 86 -2.18 -21.90 26.61
N SER A 87 -1.03 -21.66 27.22
CA SER A 87 0.22 -22.35 26.86
C SER A 87 0.13 -23.87 27.07
N GLN A 88 -0.52 -24.31 28.14
CA GLN A 88 -0.77 -25.73 28.39
C GLN A 88 -1.79 -26.33 27.40
N LEU A 89 -2.68 -25.53 26.85
CA LEU A 89 -3.66 -25.97 25.85
C LEU A 89 -3.00 -26.16 24.47
N TYR A 90 -2.09 -25.26 24.10
CA TYR A 90 -1.42 -25.20 22.79
C TYR A 90 0.04 -25.71 22.81
N HIS A 91 0.41 -26.50 23.82
CA HIS A 91 1.77 -27.03 23.95
C HIS A 91 2.11 -27.96 22.76
N PRO A 92 3.33 -27.89 22.18
CA PRO A 92 3.73 -28.72 21.04
C PRO A 92 3.67 -30.23 21.30
N ASP A 93 3.74 -30.66 22.56
CA ASP A 93 3.59 -32.07 22.95
C ASP A 93 2.15 -32.59 22.84
N LYS A 94 1.14 -31.71 22.71
CA LYS A 94 -0.23 -32.13 22.47
C LYS A 94 -0.45 -32.26 20.95
N PRO A 95 -1.06 -33.38 20.49
CA PRO A 95 -1.45 -33.52 19.08
C PRO A 95 -2.56 -32.50 18.79
N SER A 96 -2.15 -31.33 18.34
CA SER A 96 -3.00 -30.20 18.00
C SER A 96 -2.61 -29.71 16.61
N ASP A 97 -3.57 -29.11 15.90
CA ASP A 97 -3.33 -28.67 14.53
C ASP A 97 -2.12 -27.73 14.45
N PRO A 98 -1.30 -27.80 13.39
CA PRO A 98 -0.19 -26.86 13.19
C PRO A 98 -0.61 -25.39 13.21
N ARG A 99 -1.89 -25.12 12.88
CA ARG A 99 -2.51 -23.79 12.97
C ARG A 99 -2.68 -23.29 14.41
N ALA A 100 -2.96 -24.19 15.34
CA ALA A 100 -3.15 -23.88 16.76
C ALA A 100 -1.83 -23.43 17.40
N HIS A 101 -0.72 -24.07 17.03
CA HIS A 101 0.61 -23.67 17.46
C HIS A 101 1.00 -22.28 16.96
N LYS A 102 0.77 -22.00 15.66
CA LYS A 102 1.01 -20.67 15.07
C LYS A 102 0.14 -19.60 15.73
N TYR A 103 -1.14 -19.89 15.97
CA TYR A 103 -2.05 -18.99 16.68
C TYR A 103 -1.51 -18.64 18.07
N PHE A 104 -1.05 -19.62 18.85
CA PHE A 104 -0.48 -19.36 20.17
C PHE A 104 0.82 -18.51 20.10
N ALA A 105 1.74 -18.88 19.20
CA ALA A 105 3.01 -18.19 19.05
C ALA A 105 2.83 -16.73 18.59
N GLU A 106 1.95 -16.48 17.63
CA GLU A 106 1.78 -15.15 17.03
C GLU A 106 0.79 -14.28 17.82
N ILE A 107 -0.38 -14.81 18.19
CA ILE A 107 -1.49 -14.01 18.73
C ILE A 107 -1.45 -13.97 20.27
N VAL A 108 -1.34 -15.11 20.94
CA VAL A 108 -1.38 -15.16 22.43
C VAL A 108 -0.12 -14.53 23.04
N THR A 109 1.05 -14.78 22.45
CA THR A 109 2.32 -14.18 22.91
C THR A 109 2.35 -12.67 22.68
N ALA A 110 1.88 -12.19 21.51
CA ALA A 110 1.80 -10.75 21.24
C ALA A 110 0.85 -10.03 22.22
N ALA A 111 -0.31 -10.62 22.51
CA ALA A 111 -1.26 -10.07 23.48
C ALA A 111 -0.65 -9.97 24.89
N TYR A 112 0.07 -11.00 25.35
CA TYR A 112 0.74 -10.98 26.65
C TYR A 112 1.82 -9.89 26.72
N ASN A 113 2.63 -9.75 25.66
CA ASN A 113 3.68 -8.74 25.60
C ASN A 113 3.09 -7.31 25.65
N MET A 114 2.00 -7.07 24.92
CA MET A 114 1.29 -5.78 24.92
C MET A 114 0.70 -5.42 26.29
N LEU A 115 0.21 -6.41 27.07
CA LEU A 115 -0.40 -6.16 28.38
C LEU A 115 0.59 -6.12 29.55
N THR A 116 1.79 -6.67 29.35
CA THR A 116 2.85 -6.69 30.37
C THR A 116 3.57 -5.36 30.47
N ASP A 117 3.75 -4.66 29.34
CA ASP A 117 4.34 -3.33 29.27
C ASP A 117 3.38 -2.26 29.83
N PRO A 118 3.75 -1.56 30.94
CA PRO A 118 2.92 -0.52 31.54
C PRO A 118 2.65 0.68 30.61
N MET A 119 3.52 0.95 29.62
CA MET A 119 3.33 2.06 28.67
C MET A 119 2.26 1.72 27.61
N ALA A 120 2.31 0.52 27.04
CA ALA A 120 1.34 0.03 26.07
C ALA A 120 -0.07 -0.14 26.69
N ARG A 121 -0.14 -0.58 27.95
CA ARG A 121 -1.40 -0.76 28.68
C ARG A 121 -2.16 0.55 28.90
N ARG A 122 -1.45 1.66 29.16
CA ARG A 122 -2.08 2.99 29.35
C ARG A 122 -2.69 3.54 28.05
N HIS A 123 -2.08 3.24 26.90
CA HIS A 123 -2.61 3.65 25.60
C HIS A 123 -3.85 2.82 25.20
N CYS A 124 -3.86 1.53 25.54
CA CYS A 124 -4.99 0.64 25.28
C CYS A 124 -6.24 0.98 26.12
N SER A 125 -6.07 1.36 27.40
CA SER A 125 -7.19 1.68 28.30
C SER A 125 -7.98 2.95 27.94
N LEU A 126 -7.42 3.83 27.10
CA LEU A 126 -8.05 5.11 26.73
C LEU A 126 -8.93 5.03 25.48
N SER A 127 -9.00 3.88 24.79
CA SER A 127 -9.79 3.76 23.57
C SER A 127 -11.02 2.85 23.72
N LYS A 128 -12.18 3.49 23.50
CA LYS A 128 -13.54 2.96 23.28
C LYS A 128 -14.38 2.57 24.50
N ARG A 129 -15.16 3.54 24.99
CA ARG A 129 -16.61 3.38 25.28
C ARG A 129 -17.36 4.61 24.76
N PRO A 130 -18.49 4.43 24.08
CA PRO A 130 -19.75 4.59 24.80
C PRO A 130 -20.60 3.33 24.62
N ASN A 131 -20.98 2.72 25.74
CA ASN A 131 -22.20 1.92 25.96
C ASN A 131 -22.01 1.14 27.28
N ALA A 132 -22.53 1.72 28.35
CA ALA A 132 -22.71 1.07 29.64
C ALA A 132 -23.99 0.21 29.60
N PRO A 133 -24.04 -0.95 30.26
CA PRO A 133 -25.31 -1.67 30.43
C PRO A 133 -26.22 -0.92 31.40
N GLN A 134 -27.52 -0.95 31.08
CA GLN A 134 -28.64 -0.44 31.90
C GLN A 134 -28.98 -1.45 33.00
#